data_AF-A0A495MND4-F1
#
_entry.id   AF-A0A495MND4-F1
#
_cell.length_a   1.000
_cell.length_b   1.000
_cell.length_c   1.000
_cell.angle_alpha   90.00
_cell.angle_beta   90.00
_cell.angle_gamma   90.00
#
_symmetry.space_group_name_H-M   'P 1'
#
loop_
_entity.id
_entity.type
_entity.pdbx_description
1 polymer ?
#
loop_
_entity_poly.entity_id
_entity_poly.type
_entity_poly.pdbx_seq_one_letter_code
_entity_poly.pdbx_strand_id
1 'polypeptide(L)'
;MKKSILFPMMILTISCCSTKSTTTMANGNEKTKIESPCPENGICTFEILQNKSMNVKTDGIGKTYYELVENPDKVVFLYKYREKIEDTTLQDAGYREEIVFEMNKDYSDFTFSNKELQNTKMLFGVFCFCKGKAGNYKVTEGSLTKKNSTLQIDLPKIVDNQIIRNVKISL
;
A
#
# COMPACT_ATOMS: atom_id res chain seq x y z
N MET A 1 15.94 37.10 55.80
CA MET A 1 16.59 36.46 54.64
C MET A 1 15.97 35.08 54.45
N LYS A 2 15.55 34.79 53.20
CA LYS A 2 15.06 33.53 52.60
C LYS A 2 13.88 32.81 53.30
N LYS A 3 12.69 33.08 52.75
CA LYS A 3 11.44 32.32 52.97
C LYS A 3 11.50 31.04 52.12
N SER A 4 11.34 29.87 52.73
CA SER A 4 11.20 28.60 52.02
C SER A 4 9.73 28.34 51.73
N ILE A 5 9.35 28.47 50.45
CA ILE A 5 8.03 28.09 49.94
C ILE A 5 8.06 26.59 49.63
N LEU A 6 7.28 25.83 50.39
CA LEU A 6 6.98 24.42 50.13
C LEU A 6 5.84 24.38 49.10
N PHE A 7 6.15 23.94 47.88
CA PHE A 7 5.19 23.79 46.80
C PHE A 7 4.72 22.32 46.74
N PRO A 8 3.43 22.02 46.98
CA PRO A 8 2.92 20.66 46.81
C PRO A 8 2.76 20.37 45.32
N MET A 9 3.58 19.44 44.83
CA MET A 9 3.53 18.93 43.46
C MET A 9 2.28 18.05 43.31
N MET A 10 1.23 18.64 42.76
CA MET A 10 -0.04 17.99 42.43
C MET A 10 0.19 17.00 41.30
N ILE A 11 0.09 15.71 41.62
CA ILE A 11 0.12 14.60 40.66
C ILE A 11 -1.23 14.59 39.92
N LEU A 12 -1.24 15.04 38.67
CA LEU A 12 -2.34 14.87 37.74
C LEU A 12 -2.06 13.64 36.86
N THR A 13 -2.62 12.49 37.24
CA THR A 13 -2.68 11.32 36.36
C THR A 13 -3.81 11.51 35.36
N ILE A 14 -3.48 12.01 34.16
CA ILE A 14 -4.40 12.04 33.04
C ILE A 14 -4.29 10.69 32.33
N SER A 15 -5.33 9.87 32.53
CA SER A 15 -5.60 8.65 31.78
C SER A 15 -5.70 9.00 30.29
N CYS A 16 -4.67 8.64 29.51
CA CYS A 16 -4.76 8.68 28.07
C CYS A 16 -5.39 7.36 27.62
N CYS A 17 -6.70 7.42 27.39
CA CYS A 17 -7.45 6.35 26.78
C CYS A 17 -6.92 6.16 25.35
N SER A 18 -6.36 4.99 25.04
CA SER A 18 -5.89 4.64 23.70
C SER A 18 -7.07 4.60 22.73
N THR A 19 -7.32 5.71 22.05
CA THR A 19 -8.19 5.75 20.87
C THR A 19 -7.46 5.03 19.73
N LYS A 20 -7.98 3.87 19.33
CA LYS A 20 -7.63 3.20 18.07
C LYS A 20 -7.69 4.23 16.94
N SER A 21 -6.53 4.64 16.46
CA SER A 21 -6.40 5.54 15.32
C SER A 21 -6.46 4.68 14.05
N THR A 22 -7.66 4.54 13.48
CA THR A 22 -7.77 4.25 12.05
C THR A 22 -7.49 5.57 11.34
N THR A 23 -6.22 5.81 11.04
CA THR A 23 -5.82 7.01 10.31
C THR A 23 -6.14 6.80 8.83
N THR A 24 -7.37 7.15 8.45
CA THR A 24 -7.71 7.42 7.06
C THR A 24 -7.13 8.80 6.72
N MET A 25 -5.96 8.83 6.09
CA MET A 25 -5.51 10.03 5.39
C MET A 25 -5.81 9.85 3.91
N ALA A 26 -6.88 10.48 3.45
CA ALA A 26 -7.11 10.76 2.04
C ALA A 26 -7.69 12.17 1.92
N ASN A 27 -6.90 13.06 1.32
CA ASN A 27 -7.37 14.34 0.81
C ASN A 27 -8.30 14.05 -0.39
N GLY A 28 -9.55 14.49 -0.32
CA GLY A 28 -10.49 14.49 -1.45
C GLY A 28 -11.49 13.33 -1.46
N ASN A 29 -12.70 13.64 -0.98
CA ASN A 29 -13.99 12.98 -1.19
C ASN A 29 -14.04 11.76 -2.14
N GLU A 30 -13.82 10.56 -1.60
CA GLU A 30 -14.54 9.31 -1.92
C GLU A 30 -14.13 8.23 -0.90
N LYS A 31 -15.10 7.51 -0.33
CA LYS A 31 -14.85 6.52 0.73
C LYS A 31 -14.38 5.21 0.09
N THR A 32 -13.11 5.15 -0.30
CA THR A 32 -12.53 3.89 -0.76
C THR A 32 -12.61 2.84 0.35
N LYS A 33 -13.16 1.66 0.06
CA LYS A 33 -13.32 0.56 1.02
C LYS A 33 -12.77 -0.74 0.43
N ILE A 34 -11.85 -1.37 1.17
CA ILE A 34 -11.34 -2.71 0.83
C ILE A 34 -12.41 -3.73 1.23
N GLU A 35 -12.94 -4.46 0.24
CA GLU A 35 -13.98 -5.49 0.42
C GLU A 35 -13.40 -6.90 0.53
N SER A 36 -12.25 -7.15 -0.11
CA SER A 36 -11.54 -8.43 0.01
C SER A 36 -11.03 -8.65 1.44
N PRO A 37 -11.03 -9.88 1.97
CA PRO A 37 -10.48 -10.18 3.28
C PRO A 37 -9.03 -9.73 3.41
N CYS A 38 -8.75 -8.91 4.42
CA CYS A 38 -7.37 -8.67 4.84
C CYS A 38 -6.94 -9.79 5.80
N PRO A 39 -5.76 -10.41 5.64
CA PRO A 39 -5.30 -11.48 6.52
C PRO A 39 -5.30 -11.05 8.01
N GLU A 40 -5.66 -11.95 8.93
CA GLU A 40 -5.97 -11.64 10.34
C GLU A 40 -4.84 -10.87 11.08
N ASN A 41 -3.59 -11.19 10.78
CA ASN A 41 -2.40 -10.55 11.37
C ASN A 41 -1.80 -9.43 10.51
N GLY A 42 -2.55 -8.96 9.52
CA GLY A 42 -2.12 -7.92 8.60
C GLY A 42 -2.82 -6.58 8.78
N ILE A 43 -2.27 -5.59 8.11
CA ILE A 43 -2.89 -4.30 7.84
C ILE A 43 -2.88 -4.12 6.33
N CYS A 44 -4.05 -3.90 5.75
CA CYS A 44 -4.21 -3.64 4.33
C CYS A 44 -4.57 -2.16 4.13
N THR A 45 -3.89 -1.50 3.20
CA THR A 45 -4.18 -0.11 2.81
C THR A 45 -4.33 0.00 1.31
N PHE A 46 -5.09 1.01 0.89
CA PHE A 46 -5.27 1.33 -0.51
C PHE A 46 -5.23 2.85 -0.67
N GLU A 47 -4.46 3.30 -1.66
CA GLU A 47 -4.25 4.71 -1.94
C GLU A 47 -4.35 4.96 -3.45
N ILE A 48 -4.98 6.08 -3.81
CA ILE A 48 -5.01 6.61 -5.17
C ILE A 48 -4.18 7.89 -5.19
N LEU A 49 -3.00 7.80 -5.79
CA LEU A 49 -2.03 8.89 -5.87
C LEU A 49 -2.30 9.70 -7.13
N GLN A 50 -3.03 10.81 -6.96
CA GLN A 50 -3.35 11.74 -8.04
C GLN A 50 -2.11 12.47 -8.56
N ASN A 51 -2.10 12.75 -9.87
CA ASN A 51 -1.02 13.47 -10.55
C ASN A 51 0.35 12.78 -10.42
N LYS A 52 0.36 11.44 -10.33
CA LYS A 52 1.59 10.63 -10.25
C LYS A 52 1.67 9.66 -11.42
N SER A 53 2.89 9.33 -11.81
CA SER A 53 3.22 8.23 -12.71
C SER A 53 4.37 7.39 -12.13
N MET A 54 4.46 6.14 -12.55
CA MET A 54 5.55 5.22 -12.25
C MET A 54 6.63 5.31 -13.32
N ASN A 55 7.84 5.69 -12.90
CA ASN A 55 9.06 5.51 -13.69
C ASN A 55 9.70 4.16 -13.30
N VAL A 56 9.36 3.11 -14.05
CA VAL A 56 9.85 1.75 -13.79
C VAL A 56 11.26 1.58 -14.37
N LYS A 57 12.20 1.19 -13.51
CA LYS A 57 13.62 1.06 -13.81
C LYS A 57 14.14 -0.33 -13.45
N THR A 58 15.32 -0.63 -13.95
CA THR A 58 16.08 -1.82 -13.59
C THR A 58 17.45 -1.38 -13.09
N ASP A 59 17.85 -1.89 -11.93
CA ASP A 59 19.16 -1.56 -11.35
C ASP A 59 20.31 -2.31 -12.06
N GLY A 60 21.54 -2.02 -11.64
CA GLY A 60 22.75 -2.64 -12.20
C GLY A 60 22.88 -4.16 -11.98
N ILE A 61 21.99 -4.76 -11.19
CA ILE A 61 21.94 -6.21 -10.92
C ILE A 61 20.65 -6.86 -11.42
N GLY A 62 19.88 -6.16 -12.27
CA GLY A 62 18.69 -6.71 -12.94
C GLY A 62 17.41 -6.69 -12.11
N LYS A 63 17.38 -6.01 -10.95
CA LYS A 63 16.16 -5.89 -10.13
C LYS A 63 15.31 -4.72 -10.59
N THR A 64 14.01 -4.98 -10.69
CA THR A 64 13.03 -3.95 -11.06
C THR A 64 12.64 -3.13 -9.83
N TYR A 65 12.55 -1.82 -10.01
CA TYR A 65 12.02 -0.88 -9.03
C TYR A 65 11.25 0.24 -9.75
N TYR A 66 10.50 1.05 -9.01
CA TYR A 66 9.82 2.21 -9.57
C TYR A 66 10.07 3.43 -8.69
N GLU A 67 10.08 4.58 -9.34
CA GLU A 67 10.02 5.89 -8.69
C GLU A 67 8.67 6.53 -9.05
N LEU A 68 8.06 7.21 -8.09
CA LEU A 68 6.91 8.06 -8.35
C LEU A 68 7.40 9.41 -8.84
N VAL A 69 6.91 9.83 -9.99
CA VAL A 69 7.19 11.15 -10.59
C VAL A 69 5.90 11.94 -10.73
N GLU A 70 5.98 13.26 -10.67
CA GLU A 70 4.83 14.12 -10.96
C GLU A 70 4.40 13.94 -12.42
N ASN A 71 3.10 13.72 -12.63
CA ASN A 71 2.51 13.70 -13.95
C ASN A 71 1.00 14.03 -13.84
N PRO A 72 0.56 15.23 -14.27
CA PRO A 72 -0.82 15.68 -14.09
C PRO A 72 -1.86 14.86 -14.88
N ASP A 73 -1.42 14.09 -15.88
CA ASP A 73 -2.28 13.29 -16.76
C ASP A 73 -2.40 11.84 -16.30
N LYS A 74 -1.76 11.48 -15.18
CA LYS A 74 -1.68 10.12 -14.67
C LYS A 74 -2.16 10.03 -13.22
N VAL A 75 -2.52 8.81 -12.85
CA VAL A 75 -2.86 8.41 -11.49
C VAL A 75 -2.19 7.07 -11.19
N VAL A 76 -1.75 6.86 -9.94
CA VAL A 76 -1.19 5.59 -9.48
C VAL A 76 -2.08 4.99 -8.40
N PHE A 77 -2.40 3.71 -8.55
CA PHE A 77 -3.13 2.92 -7.57
C PHE A 77 -2.14 2.07 -6.79
N LEU A 78 -2.24 2.09 -5.47
CA LEU A 78 -1.32 1.42 -4.58
C LEU A 78 -2.08 0.65 -3.51
N TYR A 79 -2.09 -0.68 -3.62
CA TYR A 79 -2.58 -1.56 -2.57
C TYR A 79 -1.39 -2.15 -1.82
N LYS A 80 -1.44 -2.14 -0.49
CA LYS A 80 -0.40 -2.71 0.37
C LYS A 80 -0.99 -3.65 1.39
N TYR A 81 -0.34 -4.78 1.57
CA TYR A 81 -0.46 -5.63 2.74
C TYR A 81 0.84 -5.53 3.55
N ARG A 82 0.73 -5.42 4.87
CA ARG A 82 1.88 -5.62 5.76
C ARG A 82 1.47 -6.40 7.00
N GLU A 83 2.38 -7.21 7.51
CA GLU A 83 2.23 -7.80 8.84
C GLU A 83 2.18 -6.72 9.92
N LYS A 84 1.42 -6.99 10.97
CA LYS A 84 1.52 -6.24 12.22
C LYS A 84 2.82 -6.64 12.90
N ILE A 85 3.70 -5.66 13.11
CA ILE A 85 4.94 -5.83 13.87
C ILE A 85 4.76 -5.15 15.24
N GLU A 86 5.20 -5.83 16.30
CA GLU A 86 5.14 -5.29 17.66
C GLU A 86 6.22 -4.23 17.87
N ASP A 87 7.44 -4.49 17.36
CA ASP A 87 8.55 -3.56 17.41
C ASP A 87 8.56 -2.66 16.16
N THR A 88 8.16 -1.41 16.33
CA THR A 88 8.10 -0.41 15.26
C THR A 88 9.45 0.26 14.98
N THR A 89 10.51 -0.07 15.74
CA THR A 89 11.86 0.48 15.53
C THR A 89 12.62 -0.22 14.41
N LEU A 90 12.19 -1.43 14.03
CA LEU A 90 12.81 -2.23 12.99
C LEU A 90 12.15 -1.96 11.62
N GLN A 91 12.82 -1.18 10.77
CA GLN A 91 12.27 -0.73 9.48
C GLN A 91 12.05 -1.86 8.46
N ASP A 92 12.88 -2.91 8.53
CA ASP A 92 12.80 -4.09 7.66
C ASP A 92 12.18 -5.31 8.37
N ALA A 93 11.60 -5.11 9.57
CA ALA A 93 10.87 -6.17 10.23
C ALA A 93 9.54 -6.42 9.54
N GLY A 94 9.23 -7.71 9.39
CA GLY A 94 7.95 -8.19 8.90
C GLY A 94 7.88 -8.34 7.38
N TYR A 95 6.84 -9.04 6.96
CA TYR A 95 6.50 -9.27 5.57
C TYR A 95 5.55 -8.19 5.04
N ARG A 96 5.82 -7.68 3.86
CA ARG A 96 4.95 -6.74 3.13
C ARG A 96 4.87 -7.12 1.67
N GLU A 97 3.69 -6.92 1.12
CA GLU A 97 3.41 -7.05 -0.30
C GLU A 97 2.73 -5.79 -0.81
N GLU A 98 2.94 -5.48 -2.07
CA GLU A 98 2.23 -4.39 -2.72
C GLU A 98 1.83 -4.74 -4.15
N ILE A 99 0.70 -4.18 -4.58
CA ILE A 99 0.30 -4.12 -5.98
C ILE A 99 0.26 -2.65 -6.35
N VAL A 100 1.00 -2.29 -7.41
CA VAL A 100 1.05 -0.92 -7.89
C VAL A 100 0.91 -0.89 -9.40
N PHE A 101 0.09 0.03 -9.90
CA PHE A 101 -0.11 0.25 -11.33
C PHE A 101 -0.55 1.69 -11.59
N GLU A 102 -0.35 2.18 -12.81
CA GLU A 102 -0.75 3.51 -13.25
C GLU A 102 -1.85 3.47 -14.32
N MET A 103 -2.65 4.54 -14.37
CA MET A 103 -3.64 4.78 -15.41
C MET A 103 -3.55 6.24 -15.89
N ASN A 104 -4.13 6.54 -17.05
CA ASN A 104 -4.47 7.93 -17.39
C ASN A 104 -5.51 8.46 -16.41
N LYS A 105 -5.47 9.76 -16.10
CA LYS A 105 -6.37 10.39 -15.13
C LYS A 105 -7.84 10.39 -15.53
N ASP A 106 -8.13 10.31 -16.84
CA ASP A 106 -9.45 10.22 -17.44
C ASP A 106 -9.95 8.77 -17.60
N TYR A 107 -9.42 7.84 -16.80
CA TYR A 107 -9.81 6.42 -16.85
C TYR A 107 -11.31 6.24 -16.56
N SER A 108 -11.94 5.39 -17.38
CA SER A 108 -13.32 4.92 -17.18
C SER A 108 -13.30 3.44 -16.79
N ASP A 109 -14.37 2.70 -17.08
CA ASP A 109 -14.38 1.25 -16.90
C ASP A 109 -13.35 0.59 -17.83
N PHE A 110 -12.54 -0.31 -17.26
CA PHE A 110 -11.49 -1.00 -17.99
C PHE A 110 -11.37 -2.46 -17.57
N THR A 111 -10.78 -3.26 -18.44
CA THR A 111 -10.37 -4.63 -18.15
C THR A 111 -9.05 -4.88 -18.87
N PHE A 112 -8.06 -5.32 -18.13
CA PHE A 112 -6.77 -5.78 -18.65
C PHE A 112 -6.55 -7.20 -18.19
N SER A 113 -6.09 -8.05 -19.10
CA SER A 113 -5.81 -9.45 -18.81
C SER A 113 -4.40 -9.81 -19.26
N ASN A 114 -3.72 -10.62 -18.46
CA ASN A 114 -2.41 -11.18 -18.79
C ASN A 114 -1.41 -10.13 -19.27
N LYS A 115 -0.87 -10.26 -20.48
CA LYS A 115 0.14 -9.33 -21.01
C LYS A 115 -0.36 -7.89 -21.11
N GLU A 116 -1.67 -7.66 -21.21
CA GLU A 116 -2.25 -6.32 -21.24
C GLU A 116 -2.08 -5.57 -19.92
N LEU A 117 -1.85 -6.27 -18.80
CA LEU A 117 -1.53 -5.67 -17.50
C LEU A 117 -0.28 -4.79 -17.57
N GLN A 118 0.62 -5.03 -18.53
CA GLN A 118 1.81 -4.21 -18.69
C GLN A 118 1.52 -2.85 -19.35
N ASN A 119 0.32 -2.63 -19.91
CA ASN A 119 -0.12 -1.30 -20.33
C ASN A 119 -0.29 -0.34 -19.14
N THR A 120 -0.46 -0.88 -17.93
CA THR A 120 -0.58 -0.11 -16.68
C THR A 120 0.71 -0.13 -15.85
N LYS A 121 1.80 -0.70 -16.40
CA LYS A 121 3.07 -0.94 -15.70
C LYS A 121 2.91 -1.72 -14.39
N MET A 122 1.92 -2.61 -14.30
CA MET A 122 1.61 -3.30 -13.05
C MET A 122 2.82 -4.06 -12.51
N LEU A 123 3.15 -3.79 -11.24
CA LEU A 123 4.15 -4.49 -10.45
C LEU A 123 3.52 -5.12 -9.21
N PHE A 124 4.04 -6.28 -8.85
CA PHE A 124 3.82 -6.93 -7.56
C PHE A 124 5.13 -6.86 -6.77
N GLY A 125 5.15 -6.20 -5.63
CA GLY A 125 6.32 -6.05 -4.78
C GLY A 125 6.26 -6.98 -3.57
N VAL A 126 7.39 -7.61 -3.24
CA VAL A 126 7.59 -8.34 -1.98
C VAL A 126 8.75 -7.71 -1.21
N PHE A 127 8.50 -7.38 0.05
CA PHE A 127 9.45 -6.75 0.95
C PHE A 127 9.54 -7.58 2.22
N CYS A 128 10.66 -8.27 2.38
CA CYS A 128 11.02 -9.02 3.57
C CYS A 128 12.53 -9.19 3.65
N PHE A 129 13.04 -9.59 4.82
CA PHE A 129 14.39 -10.09 4.98
C PHE A 129 14.53 -11.52 4.42
N CYS A 130 14.28 -11.67 3.12
CA CYS A 130 14.15 -12.95 2.43
C CYS A 130 15.05 -12.97 1.18
N LYS A 131 16.15 -13.72 1.25
CA LYS A 131 17.14 -13.77 0.17
C LYS A 131 16.53 -14.32 -1.12
N GLY A 132 16.69 -13.59 -2.22
CA GLY A 132 16.27 -14.00 -3.57
C GLY A 132 14.79 -13.77 -3.89
N LYS A 133 13.94 -13.49 -2.90
CA LYS A 133 12.49 -13.27 -3.08
C LYS A 133 12.07 -11.82 -2.96
N ALA A 134 12.80 -11.00 -2.20
CA ALA A 134 12.49 -9.58 -2.11
C ALA A 134 12.71 -8.85 -3.45
N GLY A 135 11.81 -7.93 -3.77
CA GLY A 135 11.85 -7.09 -4.98
C GLY A 135 10.50 -6.97 -5.67
N ASN A 136 10.51 -6.24 -6.79
CA ASN A 136 9.33 -6.07 -7.64
C ASN A 136 9.34 -7.03 -8.83
N TYR A 137 8.17 -7.57 -9.11
CA TYR A 137 7.89 -8.51 -10.19
C TYR A 137 6.92 -7.87 -11.18
N LYS A 138 7.20 -7.97 -12.47
CA LYS A 138 6.26 -7.58 -13.51
C LYS A 138 5.09 -8.56 -13.53
N VAL A 139 3.86 -8.05 -13.50
CA VAL A 139 2.66 -8.88 -13.55
C VAL A 139 2.24 -9.09 -15.01
N THR A 140 2.45 -10.29 -15.54
CA THR A 140 2.17 -10.63 -16.94
C THR A 140 1.03 -11.63 -17.12
N GLU A 141 0.46 -12.09 -16.01
CA GLU A 141 -0.65 -13.05 -15.91
C GLU A 141 -1.60 -12.58 -14.82
N GLY A 142 -2.92 -12.81 -15.00
CA GLY A 142 -3.97 -12.35 -14.08
C GLY A 142 -4.96 -11.37 -14.73
N SER A 143 -5.71 -10.65 -13.90
CA SER A 143 -6.69 -9.65 -14.36
C SER A 143 -6.76 -8.42 -13.48
N LEU A 144 -6.99 -7.27 -14.13
CA LEU A 144 -7.25 -5.97 -13.52
C LEU A 144 -8.53 -5.43 -14.14
N THR A 145 -9.58 -5.27 -13.33
CA THR A 145 -10.90 -4.83 -13.81
C THR A 145 -11.41 -3.69 -12.94
N LYS A 146 -11.83 -2.60 -13.57
CA LYS A 146 -12.63 -1.55 -12.93
C LYS A 146 -13.98 -1.50 -13.63
N LYS A 147 -15.06 -1.73 -12.87
CA LYS A 147 -16.45 -1.58 -13.33
C LYS A 147 -17.23 -0.75 -12.33
N ASN A 148 -17.87 0.33 -12.78
CA ASN A 148 -18.53 1.30 -11.91
C ASN A 148 -17.58 1.76 -10.78
N SER A 149 -18.01 1.68 -9.53
CA SER A 149 -17.21 1.97 -8.34
C SER A 149 -16.50 0.74 -7.77
N THR A 150 -16.22 -0.29 -8.57
CA THR A 150 -15.52 -1.51 -8.10
C THR A 150 -14.25 -1.74 -8.89
N LEU A 151 -13.13 -1.82 -8.18
CA LEU A 151 -11.83 -2.27 -8.68
C LEU A 151 -11.57 -3.68 -8.17
N GLN A 152 -11.23 -4.60 -9.08
CA GLN A 152 -10.87 -5.97 -8.78
C GLN A 152 -9.54 -6.33 -9.44
N ILE A 153 -8.68 -7.01 -8.68
CA ILE A 153 -7.37 -7.49 -9.12
C ILE A 153 -7.25 -8.96 -8.74
N ASP A 154 -6.95 -9.81 -9.72
CA ASP A 154 -6.73 -11.23 -9.51
C ASP A 154 -5.33 -11.58 -10.04
N LEU A 155 -4.48 -12.12 -9.17
CA LEU A 155 -3.10 -12.47 -9.44
C LEU A 155 -2.88 -13.98 -9.32
N PRO A 156 -2.09 -14.58 -10.23
CA PRO A 156 -1.62 -15.95 -10.05
C PRO A 156 -0.56 -16.00 -8.94
N LYS A 157 0.04 -17.18 -8.73
CA LYS A 157 1.26 -17.28 -7.93
C LYS A 157 2.42 -16.66 -8.72
N ILE A 158 2.92 -15.52 -8.29
CA ILE A 158 4.08 -14.81 -8.84
C ILE A 158 5.35 -15.24 -8.12
N VAL A 159 5.28 -15.38 -6.80
CA VAL A 159 6.41 -15.74 -5.94
C VAL A 159 5.95 -16.65 -4.81
N ASP A 160 6.89 -17.43 -4.26
CA ASP A 160 6.62 -18.28 -3.11
C ASP A 160 6.18 -17.48 -1.89
N ASN A 161 5.22 -18.05 -1.15
CA ASN A 161 4.61 -17.48 0.04
C ASN A 161 3.82 -16.19 -0.21
N GLN A 162 3.45 -15.92 -1.46
CA GLN A 162 2.55 -14.81 -1.79
C GLN A 162 1.21 -14.94 -1.06
N ILE A 163 0.78 -13.85 -0.43
CA ILE A 163 -0.45 -13.75 0.36
C ILE A 163 -1.56 -13.11 -0.48
N ILE A 164 -1.31 -11.94 -1.08
CA ILE A 164 -2.28 -11.23 -1.90
C ILE A 164 -2.48 -11.99 -3.20
N ARG A 165 -3.71 -12.44 -3.44
CA ARG A 165 -4.10 -13.07 -4.71
C ARG A 165 -5.31 -12.42 -5.34
N ASN A 166 -6.30 -12.04 -4.52
CA ASN A 166 -7.50 -11.39 -5.00
C ASN A 166 -7.74 -10.15 -4.14
N VAL A 167 -7.87 -9.00 -4.78
CA VAL A 167 -8.17 -7.72 -4.15
C VAL A 167 -9.44 -7.19 -4.74
N LYS A 168 -10.36 -6.74 -3.88
CA LYS A 168 -11.59 -6.07 -4.28
C LYS A 168 -11.75 -4.80 -3.47
N ILE A 169 -11.92 -3.68 -4.16
CA ILE A 169 -12.02 -2.35 -3.57
C ILE A 169 -13.24 -1.65 -4.16
N SER A 170 -14.08 -1.10 -3.28
CA SER A 170 -15.10 -0.12 -3.64
C SER A 170 -14.45 1.26 -3.67
N LEU A 171 -14.53 1.97 -4.80
CA LEU A 171 -14.02 3.33 -4.99
C LEU A 171 -15.06 4.36 -4.55
#